data_AF-A0A1I2PG87-F1
#
_entry.id   AF-A0A1I2PG87-F1
#
_cell.length_a   1.000
_cell.length_b   1.000
_cell.length_c   1.000
_cell.angle_alpha   90.00
_cell.angle_beta   90.00
_cell.angle_gamma   90.00
#
_symmetry.space_group_name_H-M   'P 1'
#
loop_
_entity.id
_entity.type
_entity.pdbx_description
1 polymer ?
#
loop_
_entity_poly.entity_id
_entity_poly.type
_entity_poly.pdbx_seq_one_letter_code
_entity_poly.pdbx_strand_id
1 'polypeptide(L)'
;MYEDLRHGQTLKKWVERVEERIAFRLAEIDRQAERNQWKVLRAFREEGVGEHHLAPSTGYGYDDLGRAVLERVVARVFGAETALVRPHIVSGTHAIAACLYGALRPGDELLYITGSPYDTLHRVIGTEADGSGSLCDYGITYREIPLTAEGRVDFEAVRAAIGPNTKCIGIQRSRGYADRPSFSVAAIEEMIRWLRRHVPDAVIFVDNCYGEFVEDVEPTAVGADLMAGSLIKNPGGGLAKTGGYIAGKRKWVERAASRLVAPGVGMEGGATYGHLRDYFQGFFLAPHVVGQALKGAVFAAAMLEEAGFSASPAWDEPRADIIQQVRFGDPDLLIAFCRGIQSASPVDAHLAPEPAPMPGYDDPVIMAAGTFVQGASIELSADGPLRPPYIAYMQGGLTYSHVKIAVLHALDRLLSTGKVPALNTAKET
;
A
#
# COMPACT_ATOMS: atom_id res chain seq x y z
N MET A 1 -20.70 23.44 -5.11
CA MET A 1 -20.00 22.61 -4.10
C MET A 1 -20.14 23.17 -2.70
N TYR A 2 -19.59 24.35 -2.35
CA TYR A 2 -19.72 24.84 -0.96
C TYR A 2 -21.16 25.20 -0.59
N GLU A 3 -21.96 25.64 -1.55
CA GLU A 3 -23.38 25.92 -1.36
C GLU A 3 -24.22 24.66 -1.07
N ASP A 4 -23.70 23.49 -1.42
CA ASP A 4 -24.34 22.18 -1.22
C ASP A 4 -24.04 21.59 0.17
N LEU A 5 -23.18 22.23 0.97
CA LEU A 5 -22.72 21.79 2.28
C LEU A 5 -23.30 22.67 3.39
N ARG A 6 -23.75 22.08 4.50
CA ARG A 6 -24.37 22.80 5.62
C ARG A 6 -23.41 23.80 6.25
N HIS A 7 -22.14 23.45 6.34
CA HIS A 7 -21.05 24.23 6.92
C HIS A 7 -20.12 24.81 5.85
N GLY A 8 -20.59 24.94 4.61
CA GLY A 8 -19.77 25.26 3.44
C GLY A 8 -18.97 26.56 3.53
N GLN A 9 -19.51 27.61 4.16
CA GLN A 9 -18.80 28.88 4.34
C GLN A 9 -17.61 28.76 5.29
N THR A 10 -17.76 28.01 6.39
CA THR A 10 -16.67 27.71 7.32
C THR A 10 -15.60 26.90 6.62
N LEU A 11 -16.01 25.83 5.94
CA LEU A 11 -15.10 24.94 5.22
C LEU A 11 -14.32 25.66 4.11
N LYS A 12 -14.97 26.58 3.38
CA LYS A 12 -14.29 27.40 2.36
C LYS A 12 -13.12 28.19 2.93
N LYS A 13 -13.31 28.85 4.08
CA LYS A 13 -12.23 29.61 4.75
C LYS A 13 -11.09 28.70 5.20
N TRP A 14 -11.39 27.49 5.66
CA TRP A 14 -10.36 26.51 6.04
C TRP A 14 -9.57 26.04 4.83
N VAL A 15 -10.25 25.76 3.71
CA VAL A 15 -9.59 25.37 2.46
C VAL A 15 -8.63 26.45 1.99
N GLU A 16 -9.05 27.73 1.96
CA GLU A 16 -8.19 28.84 1.55
C GLU A 16 -6.88 28.88 2.37
N ARG A 17 -6.97 28.80 3.70
CA ARG A 17 -5.78 28.76 4.57
C ARG A 17 -4.94 27.49 4.39
N VAL A 18 -5.58 26.34 4.28
CA VAL A 18 -4.90 25.05 4.17
C VAL A 18 -4.16 24.96 2.83
N GLU A 19 -4.77 25.36 1.73
CA GLU A 19 -4.13 25.30 0.41
C GLU A 19 -2.91 26.21 0.33
N GLU A 20 -2.96 27.40 0.92
CA GLU A 20 -1.79 28.27 1.08
C GLU A 20 -0.69 27.59 1.91
N ARG A 21 -1.05 26.98 3.05
CA ARG A 21 -0.12 26.31 3.98
C ARG A 21 0.59 25.12 3.34
N ILE A 22 -0.13 24.28 2.59
CA ILE A 22 0.41 23.02 2.04
C ILE A 22 1.00 23.18 0.64
N ALA A 23 0.91 24.37 0.01
CA ALA A 23 1.28 24.59 -1.39
C ALA A 23 2.68 24.06 -1.75
N PHE A 24 3.68 24.26 -0.86
CA PHE A 24 5.04 23.79 -1.11
C PHE A 24 5.13 22.25 -1.12
N ARG A 25 4.39 21.56 -0.24
CA ARG A 25 4.32 20.09 -0.20
C ARG A 25 3.67 19.54 -1.46
N LEU A 26 2.59 20.17 -1.94
CA LEU A 26 1.96 19.75 -3.20
C LEU A 26 2.92 19.88 -4.39
N ALA A 27 3.71 20.96 -4.43
CA ALA A 27 4.71 21.17 -5.46
C ALA A 27 5.88 20.17 -5.39
N GLU A 28 6.27 19.74 -4.18
CA GLU A 28 7.26 18.65 -4.01
C GLU A 28 6.75 17.32 -4.56
N ILE A 29 5.49 16.98 -4.26
CA ILE A 29 4.83 15.79 -4.78
C ILE A 29 4.74 15.83 -6.31
N ASP A 30 4.44 16.98 -6.92
CA ASP A 30 4.45 17.11 -8.38
C ASP A 30 5.82 16.82 -9.00
N ARG A 31 6.89 17.38 -8.44
CA ARG A 31 8.26 17.12 -8.91
C ARG A 31 8.65 15.65 -8.74
N GLN A 32 8.15 14.99 -7.71
CA GLN A 32 8.36 13.57 -7.49
C GLN A 32 7.59 12.71 -8.50
N ALA A 33 6.31 13.00 -8.72
CA ALA A 33 5.50 12.33 -9.72
C ALA A 33 6.12 12.48 -11.12
N GLU A 34 6.67 13.66 -11.46
CA GLU A 34 7.37 13.90 -12.72
C GLU A 34 8.64 13.03 -12.87
N ARG A 35 9.49 12.96 -11.82
CA ARG A 35 10.68 12.09 -11.81
C ARG A 35 10.32 10.62 -12.01
N ASN A 36 9.30 10.15 -11.30
CA ASN A 36 8.82 8.78 -11.42
C ASN A 36 8.15 8.52 -12.79
N GLN A 37 7.41 9.49 -13.34
CA GLN A 37 6.84 9.42 -14.68
C GLN A 37 7.93 9.28 -15.75
N TRP A 38 9.02 10.05 -15.63
CA TRP A 38 10.17 9.95 -16.52
C TRP A 38 10.82 8.56 -16.45
N LYS A 39 11.02 8.02 -15.24
CA LYS A 39 11.55 6.66 -15.03
C LYS A 39 10.69 5.61 -15.75
N VAL A 40 9.36 5.69 -15.63
CA VAL A 40 8.43 4.77 -16.30
C VAL A 40 8.45 4.97 -17.82
N LEU A 41 8.35 6.20 -18.32
CA LEU A 41 8.39 6.49 -19.76
C LEU A 41 9.68 5.99 -20.41
N ARG A 42 10.83 6.20 -19.75
CA ARG A 42 12.11 5.71 -20.20
C ARG A 42 12.12 4.18 -20.31
N ALA A 43 11.60 3.48 -19.31
CA ALA A 43 11.52 2.02 -19.34
C ALA A 43 10.64 1.49 -20.48
N PHE A 44 9.49 2.12 -20.75
CA PHE A 44 8.62 1.75 -21.88
C PHE A 44 9.34 1.90 -23.23
N ARG A 45 10.12 2.98 -23.39
CA ARG A 45 10.89 3.24 -24.62
C ARG A 45 12.04 2.25 -24.79
N GLU A 46 12.78 1.98 -23.72
CA GLU A 46 13.93 1.06 -23.74
C GLU A 46 13.50 -0.40 -23.98
N GLU A 47 12.34 -0.81 -23.47
CA GLU A 47 11.77 -2.16 -23.71
C GLU A 47 10.96 -2.24 -25.02
N GLY A 48 10.84 -1.14 -25.77
CA GLY A 48 10.20 -1.12 -27.08
C GLY A 48 8.69 -1.40 -27.05
N VAL A 49 7.97 -0.88 -26.04
CA VAL A 49 6.52 -1.12 -25.89
C VAL A 49 5.74 -0.59 -27.10
N GLY A 50 5.36 -1.47 -28.01
CA GLY A 50 4.41 -1.23 -29.10
C GLY A 50 3.01 -1.81 -28.88
N GLU A 51 2.08 -1.47 -29.77
CA GLU A 51 0.66 -1.86 -29.72
C GLU A 51 0.43 -3.37 -29.65
N HIS A 52 1.26 -4.17 -30.33
CA HIS A 52 1.17 -5.62 -30.33
C HIS A 52 1.40 -6.24 -28.94
N HIS A 53 2.10 -5.56 -28.03
CA HIS A 53 2.24 -6.01 -26.63
C HIS A 53 0.96 -5.87 -25.82
N LEU A 54 -0.05 -5.16 -26.33
CA LEU A 54 -1.34 -4.99 -25.67
C LEU A 54 -2.33 -6.12 -26.04
N ALA A 55 -1.93 -7.02 -26.94
CA ALA A 55 -2.77 -8.11 -27.41
C ALA A 55 -2.99 -9.17 -26.32
N PRO A 56 -4.18 -9.78 -26.24
CA PRO A 56 -4.46 -10.84 -25.29
C PRO A 56 -3.78 -12.16 -25.67
N SER A 57 -3.52 -13.01 -24.69
CA SER A 57 -3.20 -14.43 -24.89
C SER A 57 -4.23 -15.36 -24.24
N THR A 58 -4.30 -16.61 -24.71
CA THR A 58 -5.23 -17.65 -24.24
C THR A 58 -4.50 -18.99 -24.03
N GLY A 59 -5.20 -19.99 -23.49
CA GLY A 59 -4.64 -21.34 -23.29
C GLY A 59 -3.46 -21.35 -22.31
N TYR A 60 -2.36 -22.02 -22.67
CA TYR A 60 -1.15 -22.06 -21.84
C TYR A 60 -0.48 -20.69 -21.68
N GLY A 61 -0.68 -19.77 -22.64
CA GLY A 61 -0.04 -18.46 -22.63
C GLY A 61 1.48 -18.52 -22.85
N TYR A 62 2.00 -19.54 -23.53
CA TYR A 62 3.41 -19.55 -23.94
C TYR A 62 3.70 -18.45 -24.97
N ASP A 63 4.94 -17.96 -24.97
CA ASP A 63 5.43 -16.92 -25.88
C ASP A 63 4.60 -15.63 -25.88
N ASP A 64 3.92 -15.31 -24.78
CA ASP A 64 3.24 -14.03 -24.59
C ASP A 64 4.26 -12.90 -24.47
N LEU A 65 4.55 -12.26 -25.61
CA LEU A 65 5.50 -11.16 -25.72
C LEU A 65 5.08 -9.95 -24.85
N GLY A 66 3.79 -9.62 -24.82
CA GLY A 66 3.28 -8.48 -24.07
C GLY A 66 3.50 -8.65 -22.57
N ARG A 67 3.21 -9.85 -22.07
CA ARG A 67 3.49 -10.26 -20.71
C ARG A 67 4.98 -10.16 -20.36
N ALA A 68 5.84 -10.74 -21.19
CA ALA A 68 7.28 -10.72 -20.96
C ALA A 68 7.86 -9.30 -20.98
N VAL A 69 7.35 -8.42 -21.86
CA VAL A 69 7.78 -7.02 -21.95
C VAL A 69 7.31 -6.21 -20.75
N LEU A 70 6.05 -6.38 -20.31
CA LEU A 70 5.53 -5.73 -19.11
C LEU A 70 6.42 -6.03 -17.90
N GLU A 71 6.81 -7.30 -17.73
CA GLU A 71 7.68 -7.73 -16.63
C GLU A 71 9.05 -7.09 -16.66
N ARG A 72 9.67 -6.96 -17.84
CA ARG A 72 10.95 -6.25 -17.98
C ARG A 72 10.81 -4.76 -17.69
N VAL A 73 9.72 -4.14 -18.13
CA VAL A 73 9.40 -2.74 -17.80
C VAL A 73 9.30 -2.56 -16.28
N VAL A 74 8.52 -3.40 -15.60
CA VAL A 74 8.35 -3.32 -14.14
C VAL A 74 9.68 -3.57 -13.41
N ALA A 75 10.43 -4.60 -13.83
CA ALA A 75 11.74 -4.89 -13.25
C ALA A 75 12.72 -3.71 -13.37
N ARG A 76 12.80 -3.10 -14.56
CA ARG A 76 13.63 -1.92 -14.82
C ARG A 76 13.23 -0.72 -13.97
N VAL A 77 11.93 -0.43 -13.87
CA VAL A 77 11.42 0.72 -13.09
C VAL A 77 11.68 0.56 -11.60
N PHE A 78 11.57 -0.66 -11.09
CA PHE A 78 11.78 -0.96 -9.68
C PHE A 78 13.25 -1.22 -9.30
N GLY A 79 14.15 -1.37 -10.27
CA GLY A 79 15.55 -1.66 -10.00
C GLY A 79 15.78 -3.13 -9.61
N ALA A 80 14.98 -4.03 -10.16
CA ALA A 80 15.06 -5.47 -9.96
C ALA A 80 15.72 -6.18 -11.16
N GLU A 81 16.26 -7.38 -10.94
CA GLU A 81 16.78 -8.22 -12.03
C GLU A 81 15.66 -8.80 -12.90
N THR A 82 14.53 -9.12 -12.29
CA THR A 82 13.32 -9.60 -12.98
C THR A 82 12.08 -9.28 -12.15
N ALA A 83 10.92 -9.42 -12.79
CA ALA A 83 9.63 -9.27 -12.14
C ALA A 83 8.63 -10.30 -12.68
N LEU A 84 7.63 -10.61 -11.88
CA LEU A 84 6.45 -11.39 -12.20
C LEU A 84 5.23 -10.49 -12.05
N VAL A 85 4.47 -10.24 -13.11
CA VAL A 85 3.27 -9.37 -13.08
C VAL A 85 2.11 -10.12 -13.72
N ARG A 86 1.10 -10.50 -12.92
CA ARG A 86 0.10 -11.50 -13.36
C ARG A 86 -1.31 -11.20 -12.84
N PRO A 87 -2.36 -11.45 -13.65
CA PRO A 87 -3.75 -11.42 -13.19
C PRO A 87 -4.08 -12.60 -12.25
N HIS A 88 -3.34 -13.70 -12.36
CA HIS A 88 -3.48 -14.89 -11.52
C HIS A 88 -3.12 -14.63 -10.04
N ILE A 89 -2.36 -13.57 -9.77
CA ILE A 89 -2.06 -13.16 -8.40
C ILE A 89 -3.26 -12.36 -7.88
N VAL A 90 -4.22 -13.05 -7.28
CA VAL A 90 -5.52 -12.48 -6.90
C VAL A 90 -5.47 -11.28 -5.94
N SER A 91 -4.38 -11.11 -5.17
CA SER A 91 -4.22 -9.99 -4.22
C SER A 91 -2.74 -9.77 -3.83
N GLY A 92 -2.46 -8.66 -3.13
CA GLY A 92 -1.15 -8.43 -2.52
C GLY A 92 -0.76 -9.54 -1.54
N THR A 93 -1.68 -9.99 -0.68
CA THR A 93 -1.44 -11.12 0.23
C THR A 93 -1.05 -12.39 -0.52
N HIS A 94 -1.66 -12.67 -1.68
CA HIS A 94 -1.26 -13.80 -2.52
C HIS A 94 0.16 -13.63 -3.09
N ALA A 95 0.54 -12.43 -3.52
CA ALA A 95 1.90 -12.13 -4.00
C ALA A 95 2.95 -12.37 -2.89
N ILE A 96 2.67 -11.90 -1.68
CA ILE A 96 3.51 -12.07 -0.50
C ILE A 96 3.62 -13.55 -0.14
N ALA A 97 2.50 -14.28 -0.08
CA ALA A 97 2.49 -15.71 0.19
C ALA A 97 3.35 -16.48 -0.83
N ALA A 98 3.20 -16.20 -2.13
CA ALA A 98 4.01 -16.83 -3.18
C ALA A 98 5.51 -16.57 -2.98
N CYS A 99 5.90 -15.37 -2.54
CA CYS A 99 7.28 -15.05 -2.17
C CYS A 99 7.78 -15.90 -1.00
N LEU A 100 7.02 -15.95 0.10
CA LEU A 100 7.41 -16.64 1.33
C LEU A 100 7.52 -18.15 1.10
N TYR A 101 6.51 -18.79 0.50
CA TYR A 101 6.55 -20.22 0.13
C TYR A 101 7.63 -20.52 -0.93
N GLY A 102 7.91 -19.57 -1.82
CA GLY A 102 8.99 -19.70 -2.80
C GLY A 102 10.36 -19.71 -2.12
N ALA A 103 10.56 -18.84 -1.13
CA ALA A 103 11.82 -18.63 -0.44
C ALA A 103 12.14 -19.70 0.62
N LEU A 104 11.13 -20.11 1.39
CA LEU A 104 11.26 -20.95 2.60
C LEU A 104 11.00 -22.43 2.33
N ARG A 105 11.61 -23.30 3.14
CA ARG A 105 11.47 -24.77 3.15
C ARG A 105 11.29 -25.28 4.59
N PRO A 106 10.78 -26.51 4.79
CA PRO A 106 10.69 -27.09 6.13
C PRO A 106 12.02 -27.01 6.89
N GLY A 107 11.98 -26.54 8.14
CA GLY A 107 13.16 -26.28 8.97
C GLY A 107 13.74 -24.87 8.87
N ASP A 108 13.35 -24.07 7.88
CA ASP A 108 13.72 -22.66 7.79
C ASP A 108 12.94 -21.81 8.82
N GLU A 109 13.46 -20.62 9.11
CA GLU A 109 12.82 -19.59 9.92
C GLU A 109 12.57 -18.31 9.10
N LEU A 110 11.34 -17.78 9.22
CA LEU A 110 10.96 -16.43 8.84
C LEU A 110 11.08 -15.50 10.05
N LEU A 111 11.92 -14.47 9.94
CA LEU A 111 12.09 -13.45 10.97
C LEU A 111 11.56 -12.08 10.48
N TYR A 112 10.47 -11.59 11.06
CA TYR A 112 9.94 -10.26 10.81
C TYR A 112 10.59 -9.23 11.74
N ILE A 113 11.21 -8.18 11.17
CA ILE A 113 11.97 -7.20 11.97
C ILE A 113 11.25 -5.86 12.13
N THR A 114 10.09 -5.71 11.51
CA THR A 114 9.30 -4.46 11.50
C THR A 114 8.07 -4.52 12.40
N GLY A 115 8.13 -5.32 13.49
CA GLY A 115 6.97 -5.64 14.32
C GLY A 115 6.07 -6.71 13.70
N SER A 116 4.88 -6.88 14.31
CA SER A 116 3.84 -7.76 13.79
C SER A 116 3.45 -7.36 12.37
N PRO A 117 3.37 -8.31 11.42
CA PRO A 117 2.85 -8.05 10.09
C PRO A 117 1.35 -7.75 10.16
N TYR A 118 0.80 -7.25 9.05
CA TYR A 118 -0.63 -6.98 8.91
C TYR A 118 -1.49 -8.26 9.02
N ASP A 119 -2.71 -8.08 9.51
CA ASP A 119 -3.57 -9.12 10.08
C ASP A 119 -3.75 -10.37 9.19
N THR A 120 -3.98 -10.19 7.89
CA THR A 120 -4.20 -11.35 6.99
C THR A 120 -2.96 -12.22 6.79
N LEU A 121 -1.74 -11.68 7.04
CA LEU A 121 -0.52 -12.46 6.92
C LEU A 121 -0.38 -13.47 8.05
N HIS A 122 -1.00 -13.26 9.22
CA HIS A 122 -1.02 -14.26 10.29
C HIS A 122 -1.67 -15.57 9.85
N ARG A 123 -2.63 -15.55 8.91
CA ARG A 123 -3.21 -16.78 8.34
C ARG A 123 -2.28 -17.49 7.36
N VAL A 124 -1.42 -16.75 6.66
CA VAL A 124 -0.38 -17.31 5.79
C VAL A 124 0.72 -17.96 6.62
N ILE A 125 1.10 -17.31 7.72
CA ILE A 125 2.10 -17.80 8.68
C ILE A 125 1.55 -19.00 9.46
N GLY A 126 0.34 -18.86 10.01
CA GLY A 126 -0.39 -19.88 10.75
C GLY A 126 0.29 -20.33 12.03
N THR A 127 -0.12 -21.50 12.51
CA THR A 127 0.43 -22.15 13.71
C THR A 127 0.80 -23.60 13.40
N GLU A 128 1.66 -24.20 14.24
CA GLU A 128 2.09 -25.58 14.05
C GLU A 128 0.89 -26.55 13.97
N ALA A 129 0.90 -27.42 12.96
CA ALA A 129 -0.11 -28.44 12.73
C ALA A 129 -1.57 -27.92 12.68
N ASP A 130 -1.78 -26.70 12.18
CA ASP A 130 -3.11 -26.11 12.04
C ASP A 130 -3.94 -26.70 10.89
N GLY A 131 -3.31 -27.50 10.00
CA GLY A 131 -3.96 -28.18 8.88
C GLY A 131 -4.44 -27.26 7.75
N SER A 132 -4.09 -25.97 7.79
CA SER A 132 -4.49 -24.99 6.79
C SER A 132 -3.54 -24.94 5.59
N GLY A 133 -2.40 -25.63 5.65
CA GLY A 133 -1.30 -25.48 4.71
C GLY A 133 -0.55 -24.15 4.87
N SER A 134 -0.54 -23.58 6.07
CA SER A 134 0.24 -22.40 6.45
C SER A 134 1.75 -22.67 6.46
N LEU A 135 2.59 -21.62 6.58
CA LEU A 135 4.04 -21.81 6.69
C LEU A 135 4.40 -22.72 7.88
N CYS A 136 3.81 -22.47 9.04
CA CYS A 136 4.03 -23.27 10.24
C CYS A 136 3.53 -24.72 10.10
N ASP A 137 2.45 -24.95 9.34
CA ASP A 137 1.96 -26.29 9.02
C ASP A 137 2.97 -27.11 8.19
N TYR A 138 3.82 -26.44 7.39
CA TYR A 138 4.94 -27.06 6.67
C TYR A 138 6.24 -27.16 7.49
N GLY A 139 6.21 -26.88 8.80
CA GLY A 139 7.40 -26.89 9.66
C GLY A 139 8.37 -25.73 9.40
N ILE A 140 7.87 -24.62 8.87
CA ILE A 140 8.62 -23.35 8.77
C ILE A 140 8.34 -22.57 10.05
N THR A 141 9.39 -22.19 10.76
CA THR A 141 9.24 -21.42 12.01
C THR A 141 9.08 -19.93 11.74
N TYR A 142 8.40 -19.23 12.64
CA TYR A 142 8.16 -17.80 12.55
C TYR A 142 8.55 -17.10 13.85
N ARG A 143 9.16 -15.92 13.71
CA ARG A 143 9.41 -15.00 14.80
C ARG A 143 9.23 -13.57 14.32
N GLU A 144 8.70 -12.71 15.18
CA GLU A 144 8.67 -11.27 14.99
C GLU A 144 9.40 -10.55 16.10
N ILE A 145 10.00 -9.41 15.76
CA ILE A 145 10.69 -8.53 16.68
C ILE A 145 9.87 -7.25 16.81
N PRO A 146 9.35 -6.94 18.01
CA PRO A 146 8.67 -5.68 18.25
C PRO A 146 9.55 -4.48 17.89
N LEU A 147 8.90 -3.41 17.43
CA LEU A 147 9.58 -2.13 17.25
C LEU A 147 9.89 -1.49 18.61
N THR A 148 10.85 -0.55 18.64
CA THR A 148 11.08 0.31 19.81
C THR A 148 9.86 1.20 20.09
N ALA A 149 9.81 1.85 21.26
CA ALA A 149 8.73 2.77 21.61
C ALA A 149 8.58 3.94 20.61
N GLU A 150 9.66 4.30 19.89
CA GLU A 150 9.69 5.31 18.84
C GLU A 150 9.30 4.76 17.46
N GLY A 151 8.88 3.50 17.37
CA GLY A 151 8.48 2.83 16.13
C GLY A 151 9.66 2.49 15.21
N ARG A 152 10.87 2.29 15.76
CA ARG A 152 12.08 1.93 15.00
C ARG A 152 12.41 0.45 15.16
N VAL A 153 13.23 -0.08 14.26
CA VAL A 153 13.74 -1.46 14.36
C VAL A 153 14.69 -1.57 15.56
N ASP A 154 14.47 -2.57 16.42
CA ASP A 154 15.39 -2.92 17.50
C ASP A 154 16.50 -3.85 16.97
N PHE A 155 17.60 -3.25 16.51
CA PHE A 155 18.72 -4.00 15.93
C PHE A 155 19.38 -4.98 16.90
N GLU A 156 19.39 -4.71 18.21
CA GLU A 156 19.98 -5.64 19.18
C GLU A 156 19.07 -6.85 19.39
N ALA A 157 17.74 -6.65 19.48
CA ALA A 157 16.79 -7.75 19.52
C ALA A 157 16.81 -8.58 18.23
N VAL A 158 16.91 -7.93 17.06
CA VAL A 158 17.09 -8.63 15.78
C VAL A 158 18.37 -9.46 15.79
N ARG A 159 19.49 -8.90 16.26
CA ARG A 159 20.77 -9.62 16.32
C ARG A 159 20.70 -10.85 17.22
N ALA A 160 20.06 -10.73 18.38
CA ALA A 160 19.87 -11.83 19.30
C ALA A 160 18.93 -12.91 18.75
N ALA A 161 18.01 -12.53 17.87
CA ALA A 161 17.03 -13.44 17.29
C ALA A 161 17.56 -14.23 16.09
N ILE A 162 18.50 -13.67 15.32
CA ILE A 162 19.11 -14.35 14.17
C ILE A 162 19.77 -15.66 14.63
N GLY A 163 19.35 -16.75 14.01
CA GLY A 163 19.87 -18.09 14.24
C GLY A 163 20.30 -18.78 12.94
N PRO A 164 20.80 -20.02 13.03
CA PRO A 164 21.25 -20.79 11.87
C PRO A 164 20.14 -21.09 10.87
N ASN A 165 18.88 -21.10 11.32
CA ASN A 165 17.71 -21.38 10.47
C ASN A 165 17.08 -20.12 9.87
N THR A 166 17.49 -18.91 10.29
CA THR A 166 16.94 -17.65 9.80
C THR A 166 17.23 -17.50 8.30
N LYS A 167 16.24 -17.82 7.46
CA LYS A 167 16.41 -17.89 6.01
C LYS A 167 15.76 -16.75 5.25
N CYS A 168 14.69 -16.19 5.80
CA CYS A 168 14.00 -15.05 5.23
C CYS A 168 13.80 -13.98 6.30
N ILE A 169 14.16 -12.74 5.98
CA ILE A 169 13.88 -11.55 6.79
C ILE A 169 12.71 -10.81 6.15
N GLY A 170 11.64 -10.62 6.91
CA GLY A 170 10.46 -9.85 6.50
C GLY A 170 10.55 -8.39 6.95
N ILE A 171 10.29 -7.47 6.01
CA ILE A 171 10.18 -6.04 6.24
C ILE A 171 8.86 -5.56 5.65
N GLN A 172 7.99 -4.96 6.46
CA GLN A 172 6.77 -4.31 5.98
C GLN A 172 6.98 -2.80 5.89
N ARG A 173 7.00 -2.26 4.67
CA ARG A 173 7.22 -0.83 4.44
C ARG A 173 6.08 0.00 5.05
N SER A 174 4.86 -0.23 4.56
CA SER A 174 3.68 0.51 5.00
C SER A 174 3.31 0.15 6.43
N ARG A 175 2.78 1.12 7.17
CA ARG A 175 2.26 0.91 8.53
C ARG A 175 1.00 0.05 8.57
N GLY A 176 0.21 0.01 7.49
CA GLY A 176 -1.11 -0.62 7.53
C GLY A 176 -1.93 -0.07 8.70
N TYR A 177 -2.45 -0.97 9.54
CA TYR A 177 -3.21 -0.63 10.76
C TYR A 177 -2.37 -0.47 12.03
N ALA A 178 -1.04 -0.52 11.92
CA ALA A 178 -0.16 -0.35 13.06
C ALA A 178 0.00 1.15 13.40
N ASP A 179 0.01 1.45 14.70
CA ASP A 179 0.28 2.80 15.21
C ASP A 179 1.80 3.06 15.27
N ARG A 180 2.45 3.05 14.11
CA ARG A 180 3.88 3.33 13.94
C ARG A 180 4.15 4.01 12.59
N PRO A 181 5.28 4.72 12.42
CA PRO A 181 5.62 5.32 11.14
C PRO A 181 5.84 4.28 10.03
N SER A 182 5.44 4.61 8.81
CA SER A 182 5.85 3.84 7.61
C SER A 182 7.35 4.00 7.39
N PHE A 183 8.05 2.93 6.99
CA PHE A 183 9.50 2.99 6.79
C PHE A 183 9.82 3.56 5.41
N SER A 184 10.67 4.60 5.36
CA SER A 184 11.18 5.13 4.09
C SER A 184 12.15 4.15 3.43
N VAL A 185 12.39 4.31 2.12
CA VAL A 185 13.38 3.48 1.42
C VAL A 185 14.80 3.68 1.98
N ALA A 186 15.11 4.88 2.48
CA ALA A 186 16.37 5.12 3.19
C ALA A 186 16.49 4.32 4.50
N ALA A 187 15.41 4.22 5.29
CA ALA A 187 15.40 3.38 6.48
C ALA A 187 15.51 1.89 6.13
N ILE A 188 14.83 1.44 5.08
CA ILE A 188 14.94 0.07 4.56
C ILE A 188 16.37 -0.24 4.09
N GLU A 189 17.03 0.71 3.43
CA GLU A 189 18.43 0.56 3.02
C GLU A 189 19.37 0.40 4.23
N GLU A 190 19.17 1.17 5.30
CA GLU A 190 19.92 1.03 6.54
C GLU A 190 19.72 -0.38 7.14
N MET A 191 18.47 -0.85 7.21
CA MET A 191 18.15 -2.20 7.67
C MET A 191 18.87 -3.25 6.83
N ILE A 192 18.81 -3.15 5.50
CA ILE A 192 19.47 -4.10 4.58
C ILE A 192 20.99 -4.10 4.80
N ARG A 193 21.63 -2.93 4.85
CA ARG A 193 23.09 -2.84 5.07
C ARG A 193 23.49 -3.43 6.43
N TRP A 194 22.66 -3.27 7.45
CA TRP A 194 22.88 -3.90 8.75
C TRP A 194 22.71 -5.42 8.67
N LEU A 195 21.63 -5.91 8.06
CA LEU A 195 21.34 -7.34 7.91
C LEU A 195 22.43 -8.07 7.12
N ARG A 196 22.95 -7.47 6.03
CA ARG A 196 24.03 -8.08 5.23
C ARG A 196 25.33 -8.32 6.01
N ARG A 197 25.55 -7.63 7.13
CA ARG A 197 26.71 -7.85 8.01
C ARG A 197 26.51 -8.99 9.02
N HIS A 198 25.26 -9.32 9.33
CA HIS A 198 24.92 -10.25 10.42
C HIS A 198 24.28 -11.56 9.93
N VAL A 199 23.58 -11.52 8.79
CA VAL A 199 22.91 -12.65 8.16
C VAL A 199 23.00 -12.51 6.62
N PRO A 200 24.22 -12.56 6.03
CA PRO A 200 24.44 -12.24 4.62
C PRO A 200 23.62 -13.09 3.64
N ASP A 201 23.36 -14.36 3.98
CA ASP A 201 22.74 -15.36 3.12
C ASP A 201 21.20 -15.46 3.25
N ALA A 202 20.60 -14.68 4.14
CA ALA A 202 19.14 -14.60 4.24
C ALA A 202 18.54 -13.82 3.08
N VAL A 203 17.36 -14.24 2.66
CA VAL A 203 16.53 -13.50 1.71
C VAL A 203 15.94 -12.30 2.43
N ILE A 204 16.20 -11.09 1.96
CA ILE A 204 15.55 -9.89 2.47
C ILE A 204 14.31 -9.62 1.62
N PHE A 205 13.15 -9.91 2.19
CA PHE A 205 11.85 -9.74 1.58
C PHE A 205 11.17 -8.46 2.09
N VAL A 206 10.65 -7.64 1.17
CA VAL A 206 9.93 -6.41 1.52
C VAL A 206 8.49 -6.47 0.99
N ASP A 207 7.50 -6.36 1.88
CA ASP A 207 6.14 -5.98 1.48
C ASP A 207 6.14 -4.50 1.14
N ASN A 208 5.97 -4.18 -0.15
CA ASN A 208 6.08 -2.83 -0.68
C ASN A 208 4.72 -2.18 -0.93
N CYS A 209 3.61 -2.83 -0.54
CA CYS A 209 2.27 -2.29 -0.72
C CYS A 209 2.16 -0.84 -0.23
N TYR A 210 1.50 0.00 -1.04
CA TYR A 210 1.25 1.42 -0.81
C TYR A 210 2.47 2.34 -0.96
N GLY A 211 3.68 1.80 -1.04
CA GLY A 211 4.91 2.57 -1.17
C GLY A 211 5.35 2.82 -2.61
N GLU A 212 4.77 2.11 -3.58
CA GLU A 212 5.19 2.22 -4.97
C GLU A 212 5.01 3.65 -5.49
N PHE A 213 6.07 4.21 -6.08
CA PHE A 213 6.15 5.57 -6.62
C PHE A 213 5.98 6.71 -5.61
N VAL A 214 5.92 6.42 -4.30
CA VAL A 214 5.91 7.43 -3.23
C VAL A 214 7.30 8.00 -2.97
N GLU A 215 8.36 7.25 -3.32
CA GLU A 215 9.75 7.69 -3.30
C GLU A 215 10.37 7.54 -4.70
N ASP A 216 11.54 8.15 -4.95
CA ASP A 216 12.21 8.08 -6.27
C ASP A 216 12.80 6.70 -6.57
N VAL A 217 13.06 5.93 -5.52
CA VAL A 217 13.65 4.59 -5.54
C VAL A 217 12.73 3.60 -4.82
N GLU A 218 12.88 2.32 -5.13
CA GLU A 218 12.12 1.23 -4.50
C GLU A 218 13.06 0.30 -3.72
N PRO A 219 12.55 -0.55 -2.81
CA PRO A 219 13.40 -1.39 -1.96
C PRO A 219 14.39 -2.29 -2.70
N THR A 220 14.02 -2.79 -3.88
CA THR A 220 14.92 -3.65 -4.69
C THR A 220 16.14 -2.88 -5.22
N ALA A 221 16.02 -1.58 -5.49
CA ALA A 221 17.14 -0.73 -5.89
C ALA A 221 18.16 -0.49 -4.76
N VAL A 222 17.78 -0.71 -3.49
CA VAL A 222 18.64 -0.53 -2.31
C VAL A 222 19.03 -1.85 -1.62
N GLY A 223 18.80 -2.98 -2.30
CA GLY A 223 19.36 -4.28 -1.90
C GLY A 223 18.37 -5.30 -1.32
N ALA A 224 17.06 -5.03 -1.37
CA ALA A 224 16.05 -6.06 -1.11
C ALA A 224 16.16 -7.17 -2.17
N ASP A 225 16.12 -8.43 -1.74
CA ASP A 225 16.23 -9.57 -2.66
C ASP A 225 14.93 -9.83 -3.40
N LEU A 226 13.81 -9.50 -2.76
CA LEU A 226 12.47 -9.79 -3.23
C LEU A 226 11.50 -8.77 -2.63
N MET A 227 10.57 -8.27 -3.43
CA MET A 227 9.47 -7.46 -2.97
C MET A 227 8.18 -7.83 -3.70
N ALA A 228 7.04 -7.60 -3.06
CA ALA A 228 5.74 -7.89 -3.62
C ALA A 228 4.72 -6.80 -3.32
N GLY A 229 3.67 -6.75 -4.13
CA GLY A 229 2.54 -5.85 -3.93
C GLY A 229 1.36 -6.16 -4.83
N SER A 230 0.34 -5.30 -4.78
CA SER A 230 -0.93 -5.49 -5.47
C SER A 230 -1.11 -4.51 -6.63
N LEU A 231 -1.67 -4.96 -7.75
CA LEU A 231 -2.00 -4.09 -8.87
C LEU A 231 -3.27 -3.27 -8.63
N ILE A 232 -4.19 -3.67 -7.75
CA ILE A 232 -5.34 -2.82 -7.39
C ILE A 232 -4.96 -1.70 -6.38
N LYS A 233 -3.66 -1.51 -6.13
CA LYS A 233 -3.07 -0.41 -5.38
C LYS A 233 -2.31 0.52 -6.34
N ASN A 234 -1.29 1.21 -5.82
CA ASN A 234 -0.46 2.18 -6.51
C ASN A 234 -0.07 1.78 -7.95
N PRO A 235 0.57 0.62 -8.21
CA PRO A 235 1.15 0.35 -9.53
C PRO A 235 0.11 0.08 -10.62
N GLY A 236 -1.16 -0.16 -10.31
CA GLY A 236 -2.18 -0.32 -11.34
C GLY A 236 -2.87 0.98 -11.75
N GLY A 237 -2.55 2.11 -11.12
CA GLY A 237 -3.03 3.44 -11.52
C GLY A 237 -4.56 3.55 -11.60
N GLY A 238 -5.30 2.76 -10.80
CA GLY A 238 -6.77 2.71 -10.82
C GLY A 238 -7.39 1.99 -12.04
N LEU A 239 -6.57 1.45 -12.94
CA LEU A 239 -7.05 0.78 -14.15
C LEU A 239 -7.04 -0.75 -14.01
N ALA A 240 -6.01 -1.30 -13.36
CA ALA A 240 -5.90 -2.73 -13.14
C ALA A 240 -7.11 -3.28 -12.36
N LYS A 241 -7.81 -4.26 -12.94
CA LYS A 241 -9.02 -4.86 -12.35
C LYS A 241 -8.73 -5.90 -11.26
N THR A 242 -7.53 -6.46 -11.29
CA THR A 242 -7.02 -7.48 -10.36
C THR A 242 -5.50 -7.59 -10.56
N GLY A 243 -4.86 -8.44 -9.78
CA GLY A 243 -3.48 -8.85 -10.01
C GLY A 243 -2.53 -8.40 -8.91
N GLY A 244 -1.30 -8.88 -9.03
CA GLY A 244 -0.19 -8.55 -8.15
C GLY A 244 1.13 -8.58 -8.92
N TYR A 245 2.16 -8.09 -8.26
CA TYR A 245 3.52 -8.14 -8.77
C TYR A 245 4.47 -8.71 -7.72
N ILE A 246 5.53 -9.31 -8.22
CA ILE A 246 6.70 -9.74 -7.46
C ILE A 246 7.92 -9.25 -8.23
N ALA A 247 8.87 -8.59 -7.59
CA ALA A 247 10.08 -8.08 -8.24
C ALA A 247 11.31 -8.32 -7.36
N GLY A 248 12.44 -8.63 -7.95
CA GLY A 248 13.69 -8.81 -7.19
C GLY A 248 14.75 -9.57 -7.96
N LYS A 249 15.58 -10.32 -7.23
CA LYS A 249 16.58 -11.20 -7.81
C LYS A 249 15.93 -12.38 -8.52
N ARG A 250 16.47 -12.74 -9.68
CA ARG A 250 15.90 -13.73 -10.59
C ARG A 250 15.56 -15.05 -9.91
N LYS A 251 16.52 -15.59 -9.17
CA LYS A 251 16.38 -16.85 -8.41
C LYS A 251 15.13 -16.88 -7.53
N TRP A 252 14.80 -15.78 -6.86
CA TRP A 252 13.71 -15.74 -5.89
C TRP A 252 12.36 -15.50 -6.57
N VAL A 253 12.32 -14.67 -7.61
CA VAL A 253 11.12 -14.48 -8.44
C VAL A 253 10.73 -15.78 -9.14
N GLU A 254 11.68 -16.52 -9.72
CA GLU A 254 11.43 -17.82 -10.37
C GLU A 254 10.88 -18.88 -9.38
N ARG A 255 11.38 -18.87 -8.13
CA ARG A 255 10.83 -19.73 -7.06
C ARG A 255 9.41 -19.35 -6.68
N ALA A 256 9.11 -18.05 -6.57
CA ALA A 256 7.76 -17.58 -6.32
C ALA A 256 6.81 -17.95 -7.48
N ALA A 257 7.26 -17.82 -8.73
CA ALA A 257 6.50 -18.26 -9.91
C ALA A 257 6.24 -19.77 -9.91
N SER A 258 7.25 -20.57 -9.53
CA SER A 258 7.11 -22.03 -9.41
C SER A 258 6.09 -22.42 -8.34
N ARG A 259 5.96 -21.63 -7.26
CA ARG A 259 4.92 -21.82 -6.25
C ARG A 259 3.54 -21.40 -6.76
N LEU A 260 3.47 -20.27 -7.48
CA LEU A 260 2.22 -19.74 -8.01
C LEU A 260 1.58 -20.67 -9.04
N VAL A 261 2.40 -21.27 -9.91
CA VAL A 261 1.94 -22.09 -11.04
C VAL A 261 2.27 -23.56 -10.79
N ALA A 262 3.49 -23.98 -11.10
CA ALA A 262 4.03 -25.30 -10.80
C ALA A 262 5.55 -25.31 -11.09
N PRO A 263 6.35 -26.14 -10.39
CA PRO A 263 7.73 -26.42 -10.78
C PRO A 263 7.80 -26.92 -12.24
N GLY A 264 8.74 -26.41 -13.02
CA GLY A 264 8.92 -26.74 -14.44
C GLY A 264 8.09 -25.89 -15.41
N VAL A 265 6.96 -25.32 -14.97
CA VAL A 265 6.19 -24.33 -15.76
C VAL A 265 6.63 -22.90 -15.42
N GLY A 266 6.71 -22.60 -14.12
CA GLY A 266 7.28 -21.35 -13.60
C GLY A 266 6.70 -20.09 -14.26
N MET A 267 7.59 -19.24 -14.78
CA MET A 267 7.23 -17.93 -15.36
C MET A 267 6.63 -17.98 -16.77
N GLU A 268 6.78 -19.11 -17.48
CA GLU A 268 6.45 -19.24 -18.90
C GLU A 268 4.96 -19.46 -19.15
N GLY A 269 4.26 -20.07 -18.18
CA GLY A 269 2.82 -20.33 -18.26
C GLY A 269 1.96 -19.20 -17.70
N GLY A 270 0.75 -19.08 -18.24
CA GLY A 270 -0.32 -18.21 -17.72
C GLY A 270 -0.78 -17.17 -18.74
N ALA A 271 -1.92 -17.45 -19.39
CA ALA A 271 -2.57 -16.55 -20.32
C ALA A 271 -3.00 -15.23 -19.65
N THR A 272 -2.82 -14.12 -20.35
CA THR A 272 -3.10 -12.78 -19.80
C THR A 272 -4.50 -12.28 -20.11
N TYR A 273 -5.21 -12.92 -21.04
CA TYR A 273 -6.51 -12.48 -21.50
C TYR A 273 -6.51 -10.97 -21.81
N GLY A 274 -7.55 -10.22 -21.44
CA GLY A 274 -7.66 -8.79 -21.71
C GLY A 274 -6.84 -7.85 -20.82
N HIS A 275 -6.00 -8.35 -19.90
CA HIS A 275 -5.45 -7.52 -18.83
C HIS A 275 -4.25 -6.65 -19.22
N LEU A 276 -3.50 -7.00 -20.27
CA LEU A 276 -2.23 -6.33 -20.59
C LEU A 276 -2.42 -4.84 -20.87
N ARG A 277 -3.48 -4.44 -21.56
CA ARG A 277 -3.78 -3.03 -21.83
C ARG A 277 -3.94 -2.23 -20.55
N ASP A 278 -4.76 -2.72 -19.62
CA ASP A 278 -5.00 -2.07 -18.33
C ASP A 278 -3.72 -2.02 -17.48
N TYR A 279 -2.87 -3.03 -17.56
CA TYR A 279 -1.61 -3.06 -16.81
C TYR A 279 -0.56 -2.11 -17.37
N PHE A 280 -0.33 -2.10 -18.68
CA PHE A 280 0.58 -1.14 -19.30
C PHE A 280 0.11 0.30 -19.06
N GLN A 281 -1.18 0.58 -19.29
CA GLN A 281 -1.71 1.93 -19.10
C GLN A 281 -1.74 2.34 -17.63
N GLY A 282 -2.16 1.43 -16.75
CA GLY A 282 -2.21 1.65 -15.30
C GLY A 282 -0.83 1.93 -14.74
N PHE A 283 0.18 1.13 -15.11
CA PHE A 283 1.56 1.33 -14.66
C PHE A 283 2.18 2.61 -15.22
N PHE A 284 1.82 3.01 -16.44
CA PHE A 284 2.22 4.30 -17.01
C PHE A 284 1.65 5.50 -16.24
N LEU A 285 0.39 5.41 -15.79
CA LEU A 285 -0.30 6.46 -15.03
C LEU A 285 -0.02 6.42 -13.52
N ALA A 286 0.51 5.31 -13.00
CA ALA A 286 0.72 5.08 -11.58
C ALA A 286 1.48 6.22 -10.87
N PRO A 287 2.62 6.75 -11.38
CA PRO A 287 3.30 7.88 -10.75
C PRO A 287 2.40 9.11 -10.54
N HIS A 288 1.59 9.45 -11.54
CA HIS A 288 0.67 10.57 -11.46
C HIS A 288 -0.45 10.32 -10.45
N VAL A 289 -1.10 9.15 -10.52
CA VAL A 289 -2.23 8.79 -9.64
C VAL A 289 -1.76 8.68 -8.17
N VAL A 290 -0.59 8.13 -7.92
CA VAL A 290 0.02 8.13 -6.58
C VAL A 290 0.27 9.56 -6.10
N GLY A 291 0.75 10.44 -6.97
CA GLY A 291 0.86 11.87 -6.67
C GLY A 291 -0.49 12.50 -6.28
N GLN A 292 -1.58 12.15 -6.95
CA GLN A 292 -2.93 12.61 -6.60
C GLN A 292 -3.35 12.15 -5.20
N ALA A 293 -3.15 10.87 -4.89
CA ALA A 293 -3.46 10.29 -3.59
C ALA A 293 -2.63 10.93 -2.46
N LEU A 294 -1.33 11.15 -2.68
CA LEU A 294 -0.44 11.81 -1.72
C LEU A 294 -0.84 13.26 -1.43
N LYS A 295 -1.17 14.03 -2.47
CA LYS A 295 -1.72 15.39 -2.30
C LYS A 295 -3.01 15.36 -1.49
N GLY A 296 -3.86 14.38 -1.78
CA GLY A 296 -5.10 14.11 -1.04
C GLY A 296 -4.85 13.84 0.44
N ALA A 297 -3.89 12.98 0.77
CA ALA A 297 -3.48 12.68 2.15
C ALA A 297 -2.94 13.92 2.89
N VAL A 298 -2.08 14.71 2.25
CA VAL A 298 -1.55 15.97 2.82
C VAL A 298 -2.67 16.97 3.09
N PHE A 299 -3.60 17.13 2.14
CA PHE A 299 -4.77 18.00 2.31
C PHE A 299 -5.68 17.51 3.43
N ALA A 300 -5.98 16.20 3.49
CA ALA A 300 -6.80 15.60 4.53
C ALA A 300 -6.19 15.79 5.92
N ALA A 301 -4.89 15.55 6.07
CA ALA A 301 -4.15 15.80 7.31
C ALA A 301 -4.29 17.26 7.75
N ALA A 302 -4.00 18.21 6.85
CA ALA A 302 -4.06 19.63 7.17
C ALA A 302 -5.47 20.13 7.52
N MET A 303 -6.49 19.64 6.81
CA MET A 303 -7.90 19.99 7.07
C MET A 303 -8.43 19.40 8.38
N LEU A 304 -8.03 18.16 8.71
CA LEU A 304 -8.47 17.52 9.96
C LEU A 304 -7.72 18.07 11.18
N GLU A 305 -6.47 18.49 11.02
CA GLU A 305 -5.76 19.30 12.02
C GLU A 305 -6.45 20.66 12.23
N GLU A 306 -6.90 21.33 11.16
CA GLU A 306 -7.67 22.58 11.27
C GLU A 306 -8.99 22.36 12.05
N ALA A 307 -9.58 21.17 11.95
CA ALA A 307 -10.75 20.74 12.72
C ALA A 307 -10.43 20.27 14.16
N GLY A 308 -9.16 20.31 14.58
CA GLY A 308 -8.73 19.94 15.93
C GLY A 308 -8.43 18.45 16.15
N PHE A 309 -8.35 17.64 15.09
CA PHE A 309 -7.96 16.22 15.17
C PHE A 309 -6.45 16.03 15.00
N SER A 310 -5.95 14.90 15.46
CA SER A 310 -4.56 14.49 15.22
C SER A 310 -4.48 13.64 13.96
N ALA A 311 -3.67 14.06 13.00
CA ALA A 311 -3.34 13.28 11.81
C ALA A 311 -1.95 12.65 11.94
N SER A 312 -1.75 11.45 11.39
CA SER A 312 -0.42 10.83 11.27
C SER A 312 -0.27 10.11 9.92
N PRO A 313 0.77 10.40 9.14
CA PRO A 313 1.73 11.49 9.36
C PRO A 313 1.08 12.88 9.21
N ALA A 314 1.61 13.90 9.89
CA ALA A 314 1.14 15.30 9.78
C ALA A 314 1.33 15.83 8.36
N TRP A 315 0.65 16.91 7.97
CA TRP A 315 0.70 17.39 6.57
C TRP A 315 2.11 17.77 6.08
N ASP A 316 3.00 18.16 7.00
CA ASP A 316 4.38 18.55 6.73
C ASP A 316 5.39 17.44 7.04
N GLU A 317 4.96 16.22 7.34
CA GLU A 317 5.87 15.09 7.49
C GLU A 317 6.17 14.41 6.14
N PRO A 318 7.39 13.85 5.96
CA PRO A 318 7.69 13.01 4.80
C PRO A 318 6.72 11.83 4.64
N ARG A 319 6.52 11.40 3.40
CA ARG A 319 5.65 10.27 3.06
C ARG A 319 6.50 9.09 2.57
N ALA A 320 6.15 7.89 3.04
CA ALA A 320 6.76 6.62 2.61
C ALA A 320 5.72 5.63 2.04
N ASP A 321 4.43 5.96 2.18
CA ASP A 321 3.28 5.31 1.57
C ASP A 321 2.13 6.32 1.39
N ILE A 322 0.98 5.86 0.90
CA ILE A 322 -0.23 6.69 0.72
C ILE A 322 -1.21 6.64 1.92
N ILE A 323 -0.82 6.04 3.05
CA ILE A 323 -1.73 5.84 4.19
C ILE A 323 -1.79 7.11 5.05
N GLN A 324 -2.99 7.58 5.36
CA GLN A 324 -3.23 8.71 6.25
C GLN A 324 -4.09 8.27 7.43
N GLN A 325 -3.54 8.32 8.64
CA GLN A 325 -4.28 8.06 9.86
C GLN A 325 -4.86 9.36 10.43
N VAL A 326 -6.04 9.25 11.02
CA VAL A 326 -6.72 10.34 11.74
C VAL A 326 -7.30 9.77 13.03
N ARG A 327 -6.93 10.35 14.17
CA ARG A 327 -7.42 9.92 15.49
C ARG A 327 -8.64 10.75 15.87
N PHE A 328 -9.79 10.11 16.00
CA PHE A 328 -11.04 10.79 16.37
C PHE A 328 -11.34 10.76 17.86
N GLY A 329 -10.91 9.74 18.60
CA GLY A 329 -11.17 9.62 20.03
C GLY A 329 -12.64 9.31 20.41
N ASP A 330 -13.56 9.32 19.44
CA ASP A 330 -14.98 9.00 19.60
C ASP A 330 -15.46 8.11 18.44
N PRO A 331 -16.22 7.03 18.70
CA PRO A 331 -16.68 6.10 17.66
C PRO A 331 -17.67 6.75 16.68
N ASP A 332 -18.52 7.69 17.13
CA ASP A 332 -19.49 8.36 16.26
C ASP A 332 -18.79 9.29 15.27
N LEU A 333 -17.68 9.90 15.67
CA LEU A 333 -16.85 10.71 14.78
C LEU A 333 -16.19 9.85 13.69
N LEU A 334 -15.62 8.70 14.05
CA LEU A 334 -15.09 7.73 13.08
C LEU A 334 -16.19 7.27 12.09
N ILE A 335 -17.37 6.92 12.61
CA ILE A 335 -18.51 6.52 11.78
C ILE A 335 -18.97 7.64 10.86
N ALA A 336 -19.07 8.88 11.37
CA ALA A 336 -19.48 10.04 10.59
C ALA A 336 -18.49 10.35 9.48
N PHE A 337 -17.18 10.25 9.75
CA PHE A 337 -16.12 10.44 8.77
C PHE A 337 -16.22 9.41 7.63
N CYS A 338 -16.23 8.11 7.93
CA CYS A 338 -16.34 7.06 6.92
C CYS A 338 -17.64 7.20 6.09
N ARG A 339 -18.78 7.47 6.73
CA ARG A 339 -20.04 7.72 6.01
C ARG A 339 -19.98 8.95 5.09
N GLY A 340 -19.21 9.97 5.46
CA GLY A 340 -18.97 11.13 4.61
C GLY A 340 -18.13 10.81 3.39
N ILE A 341 -17.02 10.09 3.58
CA ILE A 341 -16.19 9.61 2.47
C ILE A 341 -17.02 8.74 1.51
N GLN A 342 -17.81 7.79 2.02
CA GLN A 342 -18.67 6.96 1.17
C GLN A 342 -19.69 7.80 0.40
N SER A 343 -20.35 8.78 1.04
CA SER A 343 -21.35 9.61 0.37
C SER A 343 -20.80 10.50 -0.75
N ALA A 344 -19.49 10.68 -0.80
CA ALA A 344 -18.78 11.42 -1.85
C ALA A 344 -18.01 10.50 -2.82
N SER A 345 -18.25 9.18 -2.75
CA SER A 345 -17.65 8.21 -3.66
C SER A 345 -18.43 8.13 -4.99
N PRO A 346 -17.80 7.80 -6.12
CA PRO A 346 -18.49 7.72 -7.41
C PRO A 346 -19.42 6.50 -7.53
N VAL A 347 -19.13 5.42 -6.82
CA VAL A 347 -19.90 4.17 -6.82
C VAL A 347 -20.51 4.00 -5.43
N ASP A 348 -21.75 3.51 -5.37
CA ASP A 348 -22.45 3.18 -4.11
C ASP A 348 -22.53 4.33 -3.08
N ALA A 349 -22.52 5.58 -3.54
CA ALA A 349 -22.63 6.76 -2.67
C ALA A 349 -23.90 6.78 -1.79
N HIS A 350 -24.95 6.11 -2.25
CA HIS A 350 -26.25 6.00 -1.58
C HIS A 350 -26.27 4.96 -0.46
N LEU A 351 -25.24 4.10 -0.36
CA LEU A 351 -25.12 3.08 0.68
C LEU A 351 -24.30 3.65 1.85
N ALA A 352 -24.95 3.88 2.99
CA ALA A 352 -24.24 4.33 4.19
C ALA A 352 -23.57 3.13 4.87
N PRO A 353 -22.24 3.14 5.09
CA PRO A 353 -21.56 2.03 5.74
C PRO A 353 -21.94 1.96 7.22
N GLU A 354 -21.94 0.73 7.74
CA GLU A 354 -22.17 0.43 9.15
C GLU A 354 -21.02 -0.46 9.68
N PRO A 355 -20.69 -0.36 10.97
CA PRO A 355 -19.77 -1.30 11.61
C PRO A 355 -20.20 -2.74 11.40
N ALA A 356 -19.31 -3.58 10.88
CA ALA A 356 -19.59 -5.00 10.64
C ALA A 356 -18.41 -5.88 11.09
N PRO A 357 -18.66 -7.13 11.53
CA PRO A 357 -17.60 -8.11 11.70
C PRO A 357 -16.88 -8.34 10.37
N MET A 358 -15.55 -8.28 10.37
CA MET A 358 -14.74 -8.53 9.18
C MET A 358 -13.76 -9.69 9.44
N PRO A 359 -13.68 -10.70 8.55
CA PRO A 359 -12.73 -11.81 8.73
C PRO A 359 -11.30 -11.31 8.91
N GLY A 360 -10.67 -11.68 10.02
CA GLY A 360 -9.30 -11.27 10.37
C GLY A 360 -9.20 -10.16 11.42
N TYR A 361 -10.31 -9.50 11.78
CA TYR A 361 -10.36 -8.49 12.84
C TYR A 361 -11.16 -8.98 14.04
N ASP A 362 -10.68 -8.68 15.25
CA ASP A 362 -11.37 -9.01 16.51
C ASP A 362 -12.53 -8.06 16.81
N ASP A 363 -12.42 -6.81 16.37
CA ASP A 363 -13.41 -5.75 16.55
C ASP A 363 -14.20 -5.49 15.25
N PRO A 364 -15.46 -5.02 15.32
CA PRO A 364 -16.17 -4.54 14.14
C PRO A 364 -15.38 -3.45 13.42
N VAL A 365 -15.43 -3.45 12.09
CA VAL A 365 -14.76 -2.47 11.23
C VAL A 365 -15.83 -1.72 10.45
N ILE A 366 -15.68 -0.40 10.31
CA ILE A 366 -16.43 0.38 9.33
C ILE A 366 -15.54 0.65 8.12
N MET A 367 -16.11 0.57 6.91
CA MET A 367 -15.37 0.74 5.67
C MET A 367 -16.18 1.53 4.63
N ALA A 368 -15.60 2.61 4.14
CA ALA A 368 -16.02 3.35 2.96
C ALA A 368 -15.16 2.91 1.77
N ALA A 369 -15.79 2.33 0.75
CA ALA A 369 -15.13 1.71 -0.39
C ALA A 369 -15.99 1.80 -1.67
N GLY A 370 -16.51 2.98 -1.99
CA GLY A 370 -17.27 3.24 -3.22
C GLY A 370 -16.40 3.33 -4.47
N THR A 371 -15.71 2.25 -4.80
CA THR A 371 -14.64 2.17 -5.81
C THR A 371 -15.09 1.51 -7.12
N PHE A 372 -14.53 1.92 -8.26
CA PHE A 372 -14.79 1.30 -9.57
C PHE A 372 -14.27 -0.14 -9.65
N VAL A 373 -13.10 -0.41 -9.07
CA VAL A 373 -12.56 -1.76 -8.90
C VAL A 373 -12.76 -2.16 -7.44
N GLN A 374 -13.50 -3.25 -7.20
CA GLN A 374 -13.83 -3.70 -5.85
C GLN A 374 -12.58 -3.88 -4.99
N GLY A 375 -12.49 -3.12 -3.89
CA GLY A 375 -11.37 -3.19 -2.94
C GLY A 375 -10.09 -2.51 -3.41
N ALA A 376 -10.10 -1.78 -4.52
CA ALA A 376 -8.94 -1.02 -4.97
C ALA A 376 -8.67 0.15 -4.03
N SER A 377 -7.52 0.13 -3.37
CA SER A 377 -7.14 1.12 -2.35
C SER A 377 -6.22 2.23 -2.88
N ILE A 378 -6.00 2.27 -4.20
CA ILE A 378 -5.55 3.48 -4.90
C ILE A 378 -6.70 4.43 -5.25
N GLU A 379 -7.93 3.92 -5.25
CA GLU A 379 -9.14 4.73 -5.25
C GLU A 379 -9.41 5.22 -3.82
N LEU A 380 -10.15 6.33 -3.69
CA LEU A 380 -10.43 6.91 -2.38
C LEU A 380 -11.23 5.94 -1.52
N SER A 381 -10.71 5.62 -0.35
CA SER A 381 -11.35 4.78 0.64
C SER A 381 -10.98 5.23 2.05
N ALA A 382 -11.80 4.86 3.03
CA ALA A 382 -11.50 5.10 4.43
C ALA A 382 -12.13 4.04 5.32
N ASP A 383 -11.37 3.51 6.27
CA ASP A 383 -11.83 2.44 7.14
C ASP A 383 -11.14 2.47 8.50
N GLY A 384 -11.70 1.75 9.48
CA GLY A 384 -11.10 1.67 10.81
C GLY A 384 -11.86 0.76 11.76
N PRO A 385 -11.15 0.07 12.68
CA PRO A 385 -11.78 -0.74 13.71
C PRO A 385 -12.48 0.15 14.76
N LEU A 386 -13.64 -0.29 15.24
CA LEU A 386 -14.43 0.40 16.27
C LEU A 386 -13.86 0.15 17.67
N ARG A 387 -12.59 0.50 17.86
CA ARG A 387 -11.87 0.40 19.14
C ARG A 387 -11.08 1.68 19.42
N PRO A 388 -10.89 2.07 20.70
CA PRO A 388 -10.06 3.22 21.05
C PRO A 388 -8.64 3.10 20.45
N PRO A 389 -8.03 4.21 19.96
CA PRO A 389 -8.54 5.59 20.00
C PRO A 389 -9.38 6.01 18.78
N TYR A 390 -10.06 5.06 18.12
CA TYR A 390 -10.94 5.27 16.96
C TYR A 390 -10.21 5.96 15.80
N ILE A 391 -9.22 5.25 15.27
CA ILE A 391 -8.38 5.72 14.17
C ILE A 391 -9.05 5.36 12.85
N ALA A 392 -9.26 6.35 11.99
CA ALA A 392 -9.54 6.10 10.57
C ALA A 392 -8.24 6.03 9.79
N TYR A 393 -8.21 5.13 8.82
CA TYR A 393 -7.17 4.96 7.81
C TYR A 393 -7.80 5.39 6.50
N MET A 394 -7.35 6.54 5.98
CA MET A 394 -7.77 7.07 4.70
C MET A 394 -6.64 6.88 3.70
N GLN A 395 -6.99 6.41 2.51
CA GLN A 395 -6.03 6.17 1.45
C GLN A 395 -6.63 6.37 0.07
N GLY A 396 -5.73 6.54 -0.91
CA GLY A 396 -6.09 6.59 -2.32
C GLY A 396 -6.79 7.89 -2.73
N GLY A 397 -7.12 7.94 -4.02
CA GLY A 397 -7.69 9.09 -4.69
C GLY A 397 -7.17 9.19 -6.11
N LEU A 398 -8.00 8.81 -7.08
CA LEU A 398 -7.62 8.85 -8.50
C LEU A 398 -7.31 10.27 -8.99
N THR A 399 -7.96 11.26 -8.37
CA THR A 399 -7.70 12.68 -8.62
C THR A 399 -7.68 13.43 -7.30
N TYR A 400 -6.79 14.41 -7.17
CA TYR A 400 -6.74 15.26 -5.98
C TYR A 400 -8.07 16.00 -5.77
N SER A 401 -8.72 16.41 -6.86
CA SER A 401 -10.03 17.05 -6.84
C SER A 401 -11.10 16.20 -6.14
N HIS A 402 -11.17 14.89 -6.45
CA HIS A 402 -12.12 13.99 -5.80
C HIS A 402 -11.84 13.88 -4.29
N VAL A 403 -10.57 13.74 -3.90
CA VAL A 403 -10.20 13.68 -2.49
C VAL A 403 -10.61 14.94 -1.73
N LYS A 404 -10.32 16.13 -2.28
CA LYS A 404 -10.75 17.40 -1.68
C LYS A 404 -12.25 17.43 -1.44
N ILE A 405 -13.05 17.09 -2.45
CA ILE A 405 -14.51 17.08 -2.36
C ILE A 405 -14.95 16.12 -1.25
N ALA A 406 -14.43 14.90 -1.23
CA ALA A 406 -14.83 13.89 -0.26
C ALA A 406 -14.45 14.26 1.19
N VAL A 407 -13.25 14.82 1.40
CA VAL A 407 -12.84 15.32 2.72
C VAL A 407 -13.78 16.43 3.20
N LEU A 408 -14.23 17.32 2.33
CA LEU A 408 -15.18 18.38 2.69
C LEU A 408 -16.56 17.82 3.07
N HIS A 409 -17.04 16.80 2.36
CA HIS A 409 -18.27 16.09 2.75
C HIS A 409 -18.13 15.37 4.09
N ALA A 410 -16.98 14.77 4.37
CA ALA A 410 -16.69 14.13 5.65
C ALA A 410 -16.65 15.16 6.79
N LEU A 411 -15.98 16.30 6.59
CA LEU A 411 -15.93 17.39 7.57
C LEU A 411 -17.29 18.05 7.81
N ASP A 412 -18.10 18.26 6.77
CA ASP A 412 -19.46 18.78 6.91
C ASP A 412 -20.33 17.88 7.80
N ARG A 413 -20.22 16.57 7.62
CA ARG A 413 -20.87 15.58 8.48
C ARG A 413 -20.31 15.57 9.88
N LEU A 414 -18.99 15.60 10.05
CA LEU A 414 -18.34 15.68 11.36
C LEU A 414 -18.84 16.89 12.13
N LEU A 415 -18.81 18.09 11.54
CA LEU A 415 -19.31 19.33 12.15
C LEU A 415 -20.78 19.22 12.55
N SER A 416 -21.60 18.53 11.74
CA SER A 416 -23.01 18.29 12.03
C SER A 416 -23.28 17.36 13.22
N THR A 417 -22.27 16.62 13.72
CA THR A 417 -22.42 15.82 14.95
C THR A 417 -22.44 16.67 16.21
N GLY A 418 -21.92 17.89 16.18
CA GLY A 418 -21.70 18.72 17.36
C GLY A 418 -20.61 18.20 18.32
N LYS A 419 -19.87 17.16 17.93
CA LYS A 419 -18.82 16.51 18.72
C LYS A 419 -17.39 16.85 18.30
N VAL A 420 -17.22 17.65 17.24
CA VAL A 420 -15.90 18.11 16.81
C VAL A 420 -15.28 18.96 17.94
N PRO A 421 -13.98 18.79 18.25
CA PRO A 421 -13.31 19.60 19.27
C PRO A 421 -13.57 21.10 19.06
N ALA A 422 -13.73 21.84 20.16
CA ALA A 422 -13.88 23.29 20.08
C ALA A 422 -12.69 23.86 19.30
N LEU A 423 -12.97 24.51 18.17
CA LEU A 423 -11.95 25.16 17.35
C LEU A 423 -11.16 26.10 18.26
N ASN A 424 -9.84 25.99 18.23
CA ASN A 424 -8.96 26.93 18.92
C ASN A 424 -9.18 28.32 18.29
N THR A 425 -10.12 29.08 18.85
CA THR A 425 -10.40 30.49 18.52
C THR A 425 -9.23 31.42 18.89
N ALA A 426 -8.14 30.87 19.44
CA ALA A 426 -6.93 31.58 19.82
C ALA A 426 -5.97 31.93 18.65
N LYS A 427 -6.34 31.66 17.38
CA LYS A 427 -5.57 32.10 16.20
C LYS A 427 -6.28 33.21 15.38
N GLU A 428 -7.39 33.75 15.86
CA GLU A 428 -8.15 34.83 15.18
C GLU A 428 -7.90 36.23 15.76
N THR A 429 -6.83 36.43 16.52
CA THR A 429 -6.31 37.75 16.93
C THR A 429 -4.86 37.87 16.53
#